data_AF-A0A9X1M8K6-F1
#
_entry.id   AF-A0A9X1M8K6-F1
#
_cell.length_a   1.000
_cell.length_b   1.000
_cell.length_c   1.000
_cell.angle_alpha   90.00
_cell.angle_beta   90.00
_cell.angle_gamma   90.00
#
_symmetry.space_group_name_H-M   'P 1'
#
loop_
_entity.id
_entity.type
_entity.pdbx_description
1 polymer ?
#
loop_
_entity_poly.entity_id
_entity_poly.type
_entity_poly.pdbx_seq_one_letter_code
_entity_poly.pdbx_strand_id
1 'polypeptide(L)'
;MRSSETSRSVLTASTAAVVPAGPVTHAHYRREPYVRCRTASGTVDAKAAAWTRTHVLLHWIDDDGLAHNRWTPAATVHRIPRDDSAWRDPYDDFRFYYRPVPAAA
;
A
#
# COMPACT_ATOMS: atom_id res chain seq x y z
N MET A 1 -45.84 13.47 19.75
CA MET A 1 -44.99 14.31 18.89
C MET A 1 -43.62 13.69 18.79
N ARG A 2 -43.07 13.68 17.57
CA ARG A 2 -41.96 12.84 17.09
C ARG A 2 -40.57 13.38 17.43
N SER A 3 -39.62 12.43 17.51
CA SER A 3 -38.22 12.48 17.02
C SER A 3 -37.16 13.25 17.79
N SER A 4 -36.10 12.52 18.18
CA SER A 4 -34.80 12.64 17.50
C SER A 4 -33.87 11.48 17.92
N GLU A 5 -33.79 10.47 17.04
CA GLU A 5 -32.87 9.35 17.11
C GLU A 5 -31.58 9.74 16.36
N THR A 6 -30.47 9.87 17.09
CA THR A 6 -29.15 10.14 16.50
C THR A 6 -28.53 8.81 16.04
N SER A 7 -28.79 8.45 14.79
CA SER A 7 -28.08 7.35 14.13
C SER A 7 -26.62 7.76 13.83
N ARG A 8 -25.69 7.26 14.65
CA ARG A 8 -24.27 7.21 14.28
C ARG A 8 -24.06 6.01 13.35
N SER A 9 -23.98 6.25 12.04
CA SER A 9 -23.54 5.25 11.07
C SER A 9 -22.06 4.93 11.30
N VAL A 10 -21.78 3.79 11.92
CA VAL A 10 -20.46 3.19 11.95
C VAL A 10 -20.33 2.38 10.66
N LEU A 11 -19.62 2.93 9.67
CA LEU A 11 -19.31 2.21 8.43
C LEU A 11 -18.23 1.16 8.73
N THR A 12 -18.67 -0.03 9.16
CA THR A 12 -17.82 -1.21 9.22
C THR A 12 -17.63 -1.73 7.79
N ALA A 13 -16.57 -1.31 7.12
CA ALA A 13 -16.19 -1.89 5.83
C ALA A 13 -15.55 -3.26 6.06
N SER A 14 -16.31 -4.32 5.78
CA SER A 14 -15.81 -5.69 5.67
C SER A 14 -14.65 -5.74 4.68
N THR A 15 -13.46 -6.14 5.13
CA THR A 15 -12.24 -6.22 4.29
C THR A 15 -12.17 -7.56 3.58
N ALA A 16 -13.23 -7.92 2.83
CA ALA A 16 -13.05 -8.92 1.79
C ALA A 16 -12.06 -8.34 0.76
N ALA A 17 -11.12 -9.15 0.26
CA ALA A 17 -10.20 -8.74 -0.78
C ALA A 17 -10.97 -8.44 -2.07
N VAL A 18 -11.42 -7.20 -2.22
CA VAL A 18 -12.12 -6.74 -3.42
C VAL A 18 -11.09 -6.56 -4.52
N VAL A 19 -11.17 -7.37 -5.56
CA VAL A 19 -10.57 -7.01 -6.85
C VAL A 19 -11.51 -5.98 -7.48
N PRO A 20 -11.05 -4.74 -7.70
CA PRO A 20 -11.89 -3.68 -8.21
C PRO A 20 -12.31 -3.96 -9.65
N ALA A 21 -13.55 -3.61 -9.99
CA ALA A 21 -14.02 -3.66 -11.36
C ALA A 21 -13.32 -2.60 -12.23
N GLY A 22 -13.16 -2.91 -13.52
CA GLY A 22 -12.63 -2.00 -14.53
C GLY A 22 -11.21 -2.34 -14.98
N PRO A 23 -10.67 -1.59 -15.97
CA PRO A 23 -9.35 -1.83 -16.50
C PRO A 23 -8.27 -1.57 -15.45
N VAL A 24 -7.32 -2.50 -15.35
CA VAL A 24 -6.17 -2.42 -14.46
C VAL A 24 -4.97 -1.90 -15.24
N THR A 25 -4.33 -0.86 -14.72
CA THR A 25 -3.07 -0.31 -15.22
C THR A 25 -1.96 -0.66 -14.24
N HIS A 26 -0.78 -0.96 -14.76
CA HIS A 26 0.42 -1.23 -13.97
C HIS A 26 1.46 -0.13 -14.17
N ALA A 27 2.26 0.14 -13.13
CA ALA A 27 3.49 0.89 -13.32
C ALA A 27 4.52 0.02 -14.08
N HIS A 28 5.47 0.68 -14.72
CA HIS A 28 6.64 -0.02 -15.23
C HIS A 28 7.43 -0.64 -14.07
N TYR A 29 8.00 -1.82 -14.32
CA TYR A 29 8.79 -2.56 -13.34
C TYR A 29 9.85 -1.68 -12.67
N ARG A 30 9.89 -1.70 -11.33
CA ARG A 30 10.80 -0.91 -10.48
C ARG A 30 10.64 0.61 -10.61
N ARG A 31 9.53 1.07 -11.16
CA ARG A 31 9.14 2.49 -11.24
C ARG A 31 7.81 2.76 -10.55
N GLU A 32 7.38 1.83 -9.72
CA GLU A 32 6.20 1.97 -8.89
C GLU A 32 6.40 3.17 -7.95
N PRO A 33 5.42 4.10 -7.87
CA PRO A 33 5.52 5.24 -6.98
C PRO A 33 5.33 4.80 -5.53
N TYR A 34 6.02 5.48 -4.61
CA TYR A 34 5.76 5.39 -3.18
C TYR A 34 4.43 6.05 -2.86
N VAL A 35 3.64 5.37 -2.03
CA VAL A 35 2.34 5.83 -1.57
C VAL A 35 2.16 5.57 -0.08
N ARG A 36 1.35 6.41 0.56
CA ARG A 36 0.92 6.29 1.95
C ARG A 36 -0.60 6.13 2.00
N CYS A 37 -1.05 5.12 2.74
CA CYS A 37 -2.47 4.87 2.99
C CYS A 37 -2.75 4.87 4.49
N ARG A 38 -3.87 5.49 4.88
CA ARG A 38 -4.43 5.35 6.23
C ARG A 38 -5.47 4.25 6.23
N THR A 39 -5.30 3.26 7.10
CA THR A 39 -6.26 2.18 7.35
C THR A 39 -6.82 2.30 8.77
N ALA A 40 -7.84 1.50 9.10
CA ALA A 40 -8.35 1.42 10.46
C ALA A 40 -7.28 0.92 11.47
N SER A 41 -6.27 0.20 11.00
CA SER A 41 -5.19 -0.38 11.82
C SER A 41 -3.93 0.46 11.88
N GLY A 42 -3.85 1.59 11.18
CA GLY A 42 -2.67 2.45 11.17
C GLY A 42 -2.35 3.06 9.80
N THR A 43 -1.10 3.46 9.62
CA THR A 43 -0.59 3.97 8.34
C THR A 43 0.28 2.91 7.69
N VAL A 44 0.12 2.71 6.38
CA VAL A 44 0.93 1.80 5.57
C VAL A 44 1.60 2.62 4.47
N ASP A 45 2.93 2.53 4.40
CA ASP A 45 3.71 3.00 3.26
C ASP A 45 4.04 1.81 2.36
N ALA A 46 3.86 2.00 1.05
CA ALA A 46 3.91 0.91 0.07
C ALA A 46 4.32 1.42 -1.32
N LYS A 47 4.52 0.50 -2.26
CA LYS A 47 4.51 0.78 -3.70
C LYS A 47 3.10 0.63 -4.27
N ALA A 48 2.72 1.50 -5.21
CA ALA A 48 1.52 1.30 -6.02
C ALA A 48 1.83 0.39 -7.23
N ALA A 49 1.58 -0.91 -7.09
CA ALA A 49 1.91 -1.91 -8.10
C ALA A 49 0.94 -1.89 -9.30
N ALA A 50 -0.32 -1.55 -9.04
CA ALA A 50 -1.37 -1.44 -10.06
C ALA A 50 -2.48 -0.47 -9.60
N TRP A 51 -3.32 -0.02 -10.51
CA TRP A 51 -4.49 0.80 -10.19
C TRP A 51 -5.62 0.65 -11.20
N THR A 52 -6.84 0.86 -10.74
CA THR A 52 -8.00 1.21 -11.57
C THR A 52 -8.31 2.70 -11.36
N ARG A 53 -9.42 3.18 -11.91
CA ARG A 53 -9.89 4.55 -11.63
C ARG A 53 -10.20 4.77 -10.14
N THR A 54 -10.62 3.74 -9.42
CA THR A 54 -11.19 3.85 -8.08
C THR A 54 -10.34 3.19 -6.99
N HIS A 55 -9.37 2.36 -7.34
CA HIS A 55 -8.55 1.62 -6.37
C HIS A 55 -7.09 1.56 -6.80
N VAL A 56 -6.21 1.42 -5.80
CA VAL A 56 -4.77 1.21 -5.98
C VAL A 56 -4.40 -0.10 -5.28
N LEU A 57 -3.63 -0.93 -5.96
CA LEU A 57 -3.01 -2.12 -5.39
C LEU A 57 -1.72 -1.71 -4.69
N LEU A 58 -1.75 -1.76 -3.36
CA LEU A 58 -0.60 -1.53 -2.52
C LEU A 58 0.23 -2.81 -2.42
N HIS A 59 1.54 -2.68 -2.53
CA HIS A 59 2.52 -3.75 -2.31
C HIS A 59 3.57 -3.29 -1.30
N TRP A 60 3.76 -4.06 -0.23
CA TRP A 60 4.82 -3.82 0.76
C TRP A 60 5.27 -5.14 1.40
N ILE A 61 6.38 -5.09 2.12
CA ILE A 61 6.89 -6.21 2.92
C ILE A 61 6.88 -5.76 4.37
N ASP A 62 6.35 -6.60 5.27
CA ASP A 62 6.34 -6.30 6.71
C ASP A 62 7.67 -6.67 7.40
N ASP A 63 7.74 -6.43 8.71
CA ASP A 63 8.94 -6.67 9.52
C ASP A 63 9.30 -8.16 9.62
N ASP A 64 8.35 -9.07 9.37
CA ASP A 64 8.57 -10.52 9.31
C ASP A 64 9.05 -10.99 7.92
N GLY A 65 9.20 -10.06 6.97
CA GLY A 65 9.61 -10.35 5.60
C GLY A 65 8.50 -10.89 4.71
N LEU A 66 7.23 -10.81 5.15
CA LEU A 66 6.09 -11.28 4.37
C LEU A 66 5.61 -10.20 3.40
N ALA A 67 5.43 -10.60 2.14
CA ALA A 67 4.89 -9.72 1.12
C ALA A 67 3.36 -9.60 1.25
N HIS A 68 2.88 -8.37 1.26
CA HIS A 68 1.47 -8.03 1.34
C HIS A 68 1.00 -7.34 0.06
N ASN A 69 -0.22 -7.69 -0.36
CA ASN A 69 -0.91 -7.05 -1.46
C ASN A 69 -2.33 -6.67 -1.03
N ARG A 70 -2.71 -5.41 -1.24
CA ARG A 70 -4.04 -4.93 -0.86
C ARG A 70 -4.59 -3.89 -1.82
N TRP A 71 -5.73 -4.19 -2.43
CA TRP A 71 -6.54 -3.19 -3.12
C TRP A 71 -7.17 -2.23 -2.12
N THR A 72 -6.95 -0.94 -2.36
CA THR A 72 -7.33 0.13 -1.45
C THR A 72 -8.06 1.23 -2.23
N PRO A 73 -9.15 1.82 -1.72
CA PRO A 73 -9.81 2.95 -2.37
C PRO A 73 -8.82 4.07 -2.70
N ALA A 74 -8.77 4.51 -3.96
CA ALA A 74 -7.80 5.50 -4.42
C ALA A 74 -7.89 6.83 -3.64
N ALA A 75 -9.08 7.16 -3.13
CA ALA A 75 -9.33 8.35 -2.32
C ALA A 75 -8.57 8.36 -0.97
N THR A 76 -8.11 7.21 -0.48
CA THR A 76 -7.37 7.10 0.78
C THR A 76 -5.87 6.89 0.57
N VAL A 77 -5.40 6.93 -0.68
CA VAL A 77 -4.01 6.67 -1.06
C VAL A 77 -3.38 7.97 -1.57
N HIS A 78 -2.28 8.37 -0.94
CA HIS A 78 -1.54 9.57 -1.31
C HIS A 78 -0.16 9.18 -1.83
N ARG A 79 0.21 9.68 -3.01
CA ARG A 79 1.60 9.59 -3.46
C ARG A 79 2.49 10.41 -2.54
N ILE A 80 3.65 9.84 -2.18
CA ILE A 80 4.65 10.50 -1.36
C ILE A 80 6.02 10.46 -2.07
N PRO A 81 6.92 11.41 -1.80
CA PRO A 81 8.32 11.28 -2.13
C PRO A 81 8.90 10.01 -1.52
N ARG A 82 9.93 9.46 -2.18
CA ARG A 82 10.70 8.34 -1.64
C ARG A 82 11.14 8.69 -0.21
N ASP A 83 11.78 9.84 0.01
CA ASP A 83 12.40 10.20 1.29
C ASP A 83 11.45 10.39 2.47
N ASP A 84 10.15 10.50 2.21
CA ASP A 84 9.13 10.63 3.24
C ASP A 84 8.54 9.27 3.67
N SER A 85 8.93 8.17 3.02
CA SER A 85 8.42 6.82 3.26
C SER A 85 9.13 6.17 4.45
N ALA A 86 8.35 5.72 5.44
CA ALA A 86 8.82 4.94 6.59
C ALA A 86 9.20 3.51 6.18
N TRP A 87 8.66 3.01 5.07
CA TRP A 87 9.03 1.73 4.48
C TRP A 87 9.89 1.93 3.23
N ARG A 88 10.85 1.02 3.00
CA ARG A 88 11.73 1.01 1.84
C ARG A 88 11.54 -0.27 1.06
N ASP A 89 11.30 -0.13 -0.24
CA ASP A 89 11.31 -1.27 -1.14
C ASP A 89 12.72 -1.88 -1.17
N PRO A 90 12.89 -3.17 -0.77
CA PRO A 90 14.19 -3.83 -0.82
C PRO A 90 14.82 -3.87 -2.22
N TYR A 91 14.01 -3.73 -3.28
CA TYR A 91 14.50 -3.66 -4.66
C TYR A 91 15.06 -2.29 -5.06
N ASP A 92 14.87 -1.24 -4.25
CA ASP A 92 15.50 0.08 -4.47
C ASP A 92 17.01 0.06 -4.10
N ASP A 93 17.45 -0.87 -3.25
CA ASP A 93 18.86 -1.05 -2.90
C ASP A 93 19.31 -2.48 -3.20
N PHE A 94 20.10 -2.63 -4.27
CA PHE A 94 20.67 -3.91 -4.69
C PHE A 94 21.47 -4.63 -3.59
N ARG A 95 21.97 -3.90 -2.57
CA ARG A 95 22.70 -4.48 -1.43
C ARG A 95 21.84 -5.43 -0.59
N PHE A 96 20.51 -5.30 -0.64
CA PHE A 96 19.61 -6.24 0.04
C PHE A 96 19.78 -7.68 -0.49
N TYR A 97 20.02 -7.85 -1.80
CA TYR A 97 20.18 -9.17 -2.43
C TYR A 97 21.62 -9.67 -2.47
N TYR A 98 22.58 -8.74 -2.51
CA TYR A 98 24.00 -9.07 -2.57
C TYR A 98 24.66 -8.71 -1.24
N ARG A 99 24.70 -9.68 -0.31
CA ARG A 99 25.60 -9.58 0.84
C ARG A 99 27.04 -9.53 0.31
N PRO A 100 27.84 -8.51 0.64
CA PRO A 100 29.24 -8.48 0.25
C PRO A 100 29.94 -9.73 0.79
N VAL A 101 30.54 -10.51 -0.09
CA VAL A 101 31.49 -11.55 0.33
C VAL A 101 32.68 -10.80 0.95
N PRO A 102 33.08 -11.08 2.21
CA PRO A 102 34.27 -10.46 2.77
C PRO A 102 35.44 -10.75 1.84
N ALA A 103 36.24 -9.72 1.52
CA ALA A 103 37.48 -9.94 0.80
C ALA A 103 38.32 -10.95 1.60
N ALA A 104 38.77 -12.03 0.94
CA ALA A 104 39.69 -12.97 1.56
C ALA A 104 40.95 -12.21 1.99
N ALA A 105 41.33 -12.37 3.26
CA ALA A 105 42.52 -11.78 3.85
C ALA A 105 43.81 -12.40 3.28
#